data_AF-A0A497Y3X2-F1
#
_entry.id   AF-A0A497Y3X2-F1
#
_cell.length_a   1.000
_cell.length_b   1.000
_cell.length_c   1.000
_cell.angle_alpha   90.00
_cell.angle_beta   90.00
_cell.angle_gamma   90.00
#
_symmetry.space_group_name_H-M   'P 1'
#
loop_
_entity.id
_entity.type
_entity.pdbx_description
1 polymer ?
#
loop_
_entity_poly.entity_id
_entity_poly.type
_entity_poly.pdbx_seq_one_letter_code
_entity_poly.pdbx_strand_id
1 'polypeptide(L)'
;MEIDYQTFLKYLKDWCEERSDYIKQCWPLRGSWEAWVQIDFAAYMHSKYPDVDILREAEIYKMRLNSKGNRSSKQPAVDWLINGNTADPRYRIAVELKCLSAGPLVNSIGDPQQVDPLNISNQPLYPAIYSLVTGVNEDQEKLNQDNINDKNRYCQTAVVALNFAPEAQNYLKNCTELRSIYITTNGEVEIWAQLFYTLVQPDWANSALPSSPTAQFGLPGSFNSSGLFGSPLPGSSVLNPIDLTSGTSGSSLLGSSASNPMEITE
;
A
#
# COMPACT_ATOMS: atom_id res chain seq x y z
N MET A 1 -16.13 4.75 -3.00
CA MET A 1 -15.95 4.39 -4.43
C MET A 1 -14.77 3.44 -4.52
N GLU A 2 -14.91 2.35 -5.28
CA GLU A 2 -13.83 1.40 -5.54
C GLU A 2 -13.13 1.74 -6.84
N ILE A 3 -11.80 1.71 -6.84
CA ILE A 3 -11.00 1.91 -8.05
C ILE A 3 -10.17 0.67 -8.38
N ASP A 4 -10.02 0.38 -9.66
CA ASP A 4 -9.13 -0.69 -10.11
C ASP A 4 -7.66 -0.24 -10.16
N TYR A 5 -6.76 -1.19 -10.42
CA TYR A 5 -5.33 -0.92 -10.49
C TYR A 5 -4.95 0.11 -11.57
N GLN A 6 -5.64 0.10 -12.72
CA GLN A 6 -5.35 1.05 -13.80
C GLN A 6 -5.73 2.48 -13.42
N THR A 7 -6.86 2.63 -12.73
CA THR A 7 -7.33 3.90 -12.18
C THR A 7 -6.40 4.40 -11.08
N PHE A 8 -5.94 3.52 -10.18
CA PHE A 8 -4.90 3.84 -9.20
C PHE A 8 -3.63 4.35 -9.87
N LEU A 9 -3.11 3.64 -10.88
CA LEU A 9 -1.91 4.07 -11.62
C LEU A 9 -2.13 5.41 -12.33
N LYS A 10 -3.32 5.66 -12.88
CA LYS A 10 -3.65 6.95 -13.48
C LYS A 10 -3.53 8.07 -12.44
N TYR A 11 -4.13 7.90 -11.27
CA TYR A 11 -4.08 8.92 -10.22
C TYR A 11 -2.67 9.15 -9.67
N LEU A 12 -1.87 8.09 -9.56
CA LEU A 12 -0.46 8.21 -9.20
C LEU A 12 0.33 9.01 -10.25
N LYS A 13 0.08 8.78 -11.54
CA LYS A 13 0.68 9.57 -12.64
C LYS A 13 0.29 11.05 -12.56
N ASP A 14 -1.01 11.32 -12.38
CA ASP A 14 -1.53 12.68 -12.29
C ASP A 14 -0.90 13.43 -11.09
N TRP A 15 -0.76 12.76 -9.94
CA TRP A 15 -0.06 13.31 -8.78
C TRP A 15 1.42 13.58 -9.05
N CYS A 16 2.15 12.63 -9.64
CA CYS A 16 3.55 12.83 -10.00
C CYS A 16 3.73 14.03 -10.95
N GLU A 17 2.86 14.17 -11.96
CA GLU A 17 2.88 15.33 -12.85
C GLU A 17 2.69 16.64 -12.11
N GLU A 18 1.64 16.74 -11.28
CA GLU A 18 1.34 17.95 -10.52
C GLU A 18 2.46 18.31 -9.51
N ARG A 19 3.17 17.32 -8.97
CA ARG A 19 4.12 17.51 -7.87
C ARG A 19 5.58 17.50 -8.27
N SER A 20 5.94 16.95 -9.43
CA SER A 20 7.33 16.74 -9.86
C SER A 20 8.23 18.00 -9.73
N ASP A 21 7.72 19.16 -10.14
CA ASP A 21 8.45 20.43 -10.04
C ASP A 21 8.67 20.93 -8.61
N TYR A 22 7.78 20.56 -7.67
CA TYR A 22 7.93 20.84 -6.26
C TYR A 22 8.83 19.81 -5.58
N ILE A 23 8.66 18.54 -5.93
CA ILE A 23 9.41 17.41 -5.37
C ILE A 23 10.92 17.62 -5.51
N LYS A 24 11.39 18.07 -6.68
CA LYS A 24 12.82 18.33 -6.91
C LYS A 24 13.41 19.39 -5.97
N GLN A 25 12.57 20.28 -5.42
CA GLN A 25 13.01 21.36 -4.53
C GLN A 25 13.00 20.94 -3.06
N CYS A 26 12.22 19.91 -2.71
CA CYS A 26 11.96 19.51 -1.33
C CYS A 26 12.67 18.22 -0.94
N TRP A 27 13.74 17.84 -1.64
CA TRP A 27 14.51 16.63 -1.37
C TRP A 27 14.80 16.48 0.13
N PRO A 28 14.13 15.53 0.83
CA PRO A 28 14.35 15.35 2.25
C PRO A 28 15.77 14.88 2.45
N LEU A 29 16.52 15.59 3.29
CA LEU A 29 17.96 15.39 3.41
C LEU A 29 18.35 13.97 3.86
N ARG A 30 17.45 13.20 4.52
CA ARG A 30 17.63 11.77 4.85
C ARG A 30 16.31 10.99 5.04
N GLY A 31 16.22 9.81 4.41
CA GLY A 31 15.50 8.63 4.91
C GLY A 31 13.98 8.71 5.12
N SER A 32 13.30 9.78 4.70
CA SER A 32 11.86 9.97 4.95
C SER A 32 11.05 10.13 3.66
N TRP A 33 11.62 9.69 2.52
CA TRP A 33 11.03 9.91 1.22
C TRP A 33 9.74 9.10 1.02
N GLU A 34 9.78 7.80 1.34
CA GLU A 34 8.62 6.91 1.30
C GLU A 34 7.47 7.43 2.18
N ALA A 35 7.75 7.80 3.43
CA ALA A 35 6.76 8.36 4.34
C ALA A 35 6.15 9.69 3.84
N TRP A 36 6.96 10.56 3.23
CA TRP A 36 6.48 11.81 2.65
C TRP A 36 5.56 11.54 1.45
N VAL A 37 5.99 10.69 0.52
CA VAL A 37 5.17 10.27 -0.64
C VAL A 37 3.87 9.65 -0.17
N GLN A 38 3.93 8.77 0.82
CA GLN A 38 2.75 8.13 1.39
C GLN A 38 1.70 9.16 1.86
N ILE A 39 2.13 10.18 2.60
CA ILE A 39 1.26 11.22 3.14
C ILE A 39 0.73 12.12 2.02
N ASP A 40 1.62 12.57 1.14
CA ASP A 40 1.29 13.57 0.13
C ASP A 40 0.36 13.01 -0.94
N PHE A 41 0.60 11.78 -1.41
CA PHE A 41 -0.29 11.12 -2.35
C PHE A 41 -1.66 10.85 -1.72
N ALA A 42 -1.72 10.43 -0.45
CA ALA A 42 -2.99 10.25 0.25
C ALA A 42 -3.77 11.56 0.39
N ALA A 43 -3.08 12.68 0.67
CA ALA A 43 -3.70 14.00 0.73
C ALA A 43 -4.21 14.46 -0.65
N TYR A 44 -3.44 14.23 -1.72
CA TYR A 44 -3.87 14.46 -3.09
C TYR A 44 -5.14 13.68 -3.44
N MET A 45 -5.14 12.38 -3.14
CA MET A 45 -6.28 11.50 -3.37
C MET A 45 -7.52 11.95 -2.59
N HIS A 46 -7.37 12.32 -1.32
CA HIS A 46 -8.47 12.84 -0.52
C HIS A 46 -9.05 14.15 -1.08
N SER A 47 -8.20 15.02 -1.64
CA SER A 47 -8.62 16.29 -2.23
C SER A 47 -9.34 16.13 -3.58
N LYS A 48 -8.85 15.25 -4.45
CA LYS A 48 -9.37 15.08 -5.82
C LYS A 48 -10.44 14.00 -5.93
N TYR A 49 -10.35 12.96 -5.10
CA TYR A 49 -11.16 11.75 -5.15
C TYR A 49 -11.58 11.34 -3.72
N PRO A 50 -12.34 12.19 -3.01
CA PRO A 50 -12.64 12.01 -1.58
C PRO A 50 -13.39 10.71 -1.26
N ASP A 51 -14.06 10.12 -2.26
CA ASP A 51 -14.78 8.86 -2.10
C ASP A 51 -13.89 7.62 -2.18
N VAL A 52 -12.59 7.76 -2.51
CA VAL A 52 -11.64 6.64 -2.54
C VAL A 52 -10.96 6.51 -1.17
N ASP A 53 -11.14 5.37 -0.53
CA ASP A 53 -10.49 5.08 0.75
C ASP A 53 -9.05 4.61 0.54
N ILE A 54 -8.11 5.33 1.14
CA ILE A 54 -6.69 4.94 1.21
C ILE A 54 -6.28 4.86 2.68
N LEU A 55 -5.92 3.67 3.13
CA LEU A 55 -5.35 3.47 4.45
C LEU A 55 -3.83 3.40 4.31
N ARG A 56 -3.11 4.27 5.02
CA ARG A 56 -1.65 4.18 5.11
C ARG A 56 -1.25 3.23 6.23
N GLU A 57 -0.10 2.57 6.09
CA GLU A 57 0.45 1.70 7.12
C GLU A 57 -0.60 0.69 7.63
N ALA A 58 -1.31 0.05 6.69
CA ALA A 58 -2.38 -0.88 7.01
C ALA A 58 -1.82 -2.28 7.38
N GLU A 59 -2.16 -2.78 8.58
CA GLU A 59 -1.78 -4.12 9.05
C GLU A 59 -2.56 -5.23 8.31
N ILE A 60 -2.10 -5.62 7.12
CA ILE A 60 -2.74 -6.68 6.32
C ILE A 60 -2.05 -8.05 6.43
N TYR A 61 -0.90 -8.10 7.10
CA TYR A 61 -0.11 -9.32 7.20
C TYR A 61 -0.56 -10.22 8.34
N LYS A 62 -0.16 -11.49 8.26
CA LYS A 62 -0.27 -12.43 9.37
C LYS A 62 0.55 -11.94 10.54
N MET A 63 0.03 -12.20 11.73
CA MET A 63 0.65 -11.75 12.97
C MET A 63 2.06 -12.34 13.11
N ARG A 64 3.07 -11.46 13.19
CA ARG A 64 4.44 -11.90 13.51
C ARG A 64 4.57 -12.19 15.00
N LEU A 65 5.06 -13.38 15.31
CA LEU A 65 5.47 -13.79 16.66
C LEU A 65 6.98 -13.60 16.82
N ASN A 66 7.42 -13.17 18.01
CA ASN A 66 8.84 -13.14 18.35
C ASN A 66 9.37 -14.54 18.71
N SER A 67 10.66 -14.65 19.00
CA SER A 67 11.32 -15.91 19.39
C SER A 67 10.75 -16.58 20.64
N LYS A 68 9.91 -15.87 21.40
CA LYS A 68 9.23 -16.35 22.61
C LYS A 68 7.75 -16.71 22.35
N GLY A 69 7.30 -16.67 21.09
CA GLY A 69 5.91 -16.94 20.71
C GLY A 69 4.94 -15.79 21.01
N ASN A 70 5.42 -14.62 21.44
CA ASN A 70 4.57 -13.47 21.75
C ASN A 70 4.38 -12.58 20.51
N ARG A 71 3.23 -11.88 20.44
CA ARG A 71 2.97 -10.88 19.39
C ARG A 71 4.10 -9.86 19.32
N SER A 72 4.66 -9.64 18.14
CA SER A 72 5.60 -8.54 17.87
C SER A 72 4.90 -7.19 18.11
N SER A 73 5.59 -6.27 18.78
CA SER A 73 5.13 -4.88 18.98
C SER A 73 5.13 -4.05 17.70
N LYS A 74 5.79 -4.54 16.64
CA LYS A 74 5.76 -3.99 15.29
C LYS A 74 5.14 -5.04 14.38
N GLN A 75 3.86 -4.88 14.06
CA GLN A 75 3.27 -5.65 12.97
C GLN A 75 3.71 -5.00 11.66
N PRO A 76 4.10 -5.81 10.66
CA PRO A 76 4.33 -5.27 9.34
C PRO A 76 3.01 -4.71 8.80
N ALA A 77 3.14 -3.64 8.02
CA ALA A 77 2.05 -2.98 7.36
C ALA A 77 2.42 -2.72 5.90
N VAL A 78 1.41 -2.54 5.05
CA VAL A 78 1.60 -2.02 3.70
C VAL A 78 1.59 -0.51 3.71
N ASP A 79 2.38 0.09 2.82
CA ASP A 79 2.46 1.55 2.69
C ASP A 79 1.09 2.14 2.35
N TRP A 80 0.37 1.52 1.39
CA TRP A 80 -1.02 1.86 1.06
C TRP A 80 -1.91 0.63 0.91
N LEU A 81 -3.13 0.74 1.42
CA LEU A 81 -4.24 -0.14 1.08
C LEU A 81 -5.34 0.70 0.42
N ILE A 82 -5.41 0.62 -0.91
CA ILE A 82 -6.43 1.27 -1.73
C ILE A 82 -7.73 0.47 -1.62
N ASN A 83 -8.86 1.18 -1.59
CA ASN A 83 -10.19 0.64 -1.28
C ASN A 83 -10.22 -0.02 0.10
N GLY A 84 -9.48 0.53 1.07
CA GLY A 84 -9.16 -0.17 2.32
C GLY A 84 -10.35 -0.60 3.18
N ASN A 85 -11.49 0.09 3.05
CA ASN A 85 -12.73 -0.26 3.77
C ASN A 85 -13.66 -1.19 2.99
N THR A 86 -13.36 -1.53 1.73
CA THR A 86 -14.21 -2.43 0.94
C THR A 86 -14.34 -3.79 1.62
N ALA A 87 -15.56 -4.33 1.69
CA ALA A 87 -15.82 -5.60 2.36
C ALA A 87 -15.15 -6.79 1.66
N ASP A 88 -15.23 -6.84 0.33
CA ASP A 88 -14.61 -7.90 -0.47
C ASP A 88 -13.12 -7.59 -0.73
N PRO A 89 -12.18 -8.39 -0.19
CA PRO A 89 -10.75 -8.11 -0.30
C PRO A 89 -10.25 -8.10 -1.74
N ARG A 90 -10.94 -8.74 -2.70
CA ARG A 90 -10.54 -8.79 -4.13
C ARG A 90 -10.47 -7.42 -4.80
N TYR A 91 -11.23 -6.46 -4.29
CA TYR A 91 -11.21 -5.06 -4.76
C TYR A 91 -10.18 -4.21 -4.03
N ARG A 92 -9.56 -4.69 -2.95
CA ARG A 92 -8.48 -3.96 -2.28
C ARG A 92 -7.19 -4.09 -3.06
N ILE A 93 -6.38 -3.03 -3.06
CA ILE A 93 -5.04 -3.03 -3.66
C ILE A 93 -4.04 -2.72 -2.57
N ALA A 94 -3.28 -3.72 -2.16
CA ALA A 94 -2.16 -3.61 -1.25
C ALA A 94 -0.93 -3.17 -2.03
N VAL A 95 -0.33 -2.05 -1.62
CA VAL A 95 0.80 -1.45 -2.32
C VAL A 95 1.97 -1.29 -1.35
N GLU A 96 3.11 -1.83 -1.75
CA GLU A 96 4.41 -1.45 -1.19
C GLU A 96 5.06 -0.42 -2.11
N LEU A 97 5.68 0.57 -1.49
CA LEU A 97 6.26 1.74 -2.12
C LEU A 97 7.74 1.78 -1.77
N LYS A 98 8.55 1.86 -2.81
CA LYS A 98 9.96 2.22 -2.69
C LYS A 98 10.25 3.51 -3.40
N CYS A 99 11.17 4.28 -2.88
CA CYS A 99 11.50 5.53 -3.51
C CYS A 99 12.99 5.86 -3.42
N LEU A 100 13.56 6.32 -4.54
CA LEU A 100 14.95 6.75 -4.62
C LEU A 100 15.01 8.21 -5.08
N SER A 101 15.44 9.10 -4.18
CA SER A 101 15.76 10.48 -4.55
C SER A 101 17.16 10.57 -5.18
N ALA A 102 17.43 11.64 -5.93
CA ALA A 102 18.76 11.91 -6.51
C ALA A 102 19.80 12.36 -5.47
N GLY A 103 19.38 12.96 -4.35
CA GLY A 103 20.26 13.50 -3.30
C GLY A 103 21.28 12.52 -2.71
N PRO A 104 20.92 11.25 -2.43
CA PRO A 104 21.83 10.19 -2.02
C PRO A 104 22.98 9.91 -3.00
N LEU A 105 22.82 10.17 -4.30
CA LEU A 105 23.86 9.93 -5.32
C LEU A 105 24.93 11.02 -5.32
N VAL A 106 24.56 12.25 -4.95
CA VAL A 106 25.47 13.41 -4.94
C VAL A 106 26.41 13.37 -3.73
N ASN A 107 26.03 12.68 -2.64
CA ASN A 107 26.82 12.56 -1.41
C ASN A 107 27.64 11.25 -1.31
N SER A 108 27.44 10.30 -2.23
CA SER A 108 28.18 9.03 -2.30
C SER A 108 29.40 9.07 -3.22
N ILE A 109 29.97 10.26 -3.48
CA ILE A 109 31.26 10.42 -4.19
C ILE A 109 32.43 9.86 -3.34
N GLY A 110 32.19 9.53 -2.07
CA GLY A 110 33.13 8.82 -1.21
C GLY A 110 33.15 7.31 -1.47
N ASP A 111 34.17 6.90 -2.23
CA ASP A 111 34.61 5.53 -2.56
C ASP A 111 33.57 4.57 -3.17
N PRO A 112 33.66 4.31 -4.50
CA PRO A 112 33.00 3.17 -5.11
C PRO A 112 33.48 1.87 -4.44
N GLN A 113 32.62 1.21 -3.66
CA GLN A 113 32.90 -0.16 -3.25
C GLN A 113 32.78 -1.08 -4.48
N GLN A 114 33.72 -2.03 -4.59
CA GLN A 114 33.82 -2.96 -5.72
C GLN A 114 32.61 -3.92 -5.79
N VAL A 115 31.79 -3.70 -6.82
CA VAL A 115 31.05 -4.58 -7.76
C VAL A 115 30.50 -5.95 -7.30
N ASP A 116 29.19 -6.19 -7.58
CA ASP A 116 28.60 -7.32 -8.37
C ASP A 116 27.02 -7.28 -8.48
N PRO A 117 26.30 -7.27 -9.66
CA PRO A 117 24.89 -7.76 -9.66
C PRO A 117 24.36 -8.52 -10.93
N LEU A 118 24.80 -9.73 -11.34
CA LEU A 118 25.57 -10.72 -10.61
C LEU A 118 26.88 -11.21 -11.32
N ASN A 119 27.52 -10.50 -12.27
CA ASN A 119 28.33 -9.27 -12.18
C ASN A 119 28.15 -8.44 -13.45
N ILE A 120 27.63 -7.22 -13.31
CA ILE A 120 27.45 -6.27 -14.41
C ILE A 120 28.77 -5.51 -14.53
N SER A 121 29.61 -5.95 -15.47
CA SER A 121 30.94 -5.43 -15.66
C SER A 121 30.95 -3.90 -15.87
N ASN A 122 31.53 -3.22 -14.88
CA ASN A 122 32.10 -1.86 -14.97
C ASN A 122 31.17 -0.65 -14.84
N GLN A 123 30.06 -0.74 -14.09
CA GLN A 123 29.42 0.47 -13.55
C GLN A 123 29.46 0.49 -12.02
N PRO A 124 29.91 1.59 -11.38
CA PRO A 124 29.90 1.70 -9.93
C PRO A 124 28.46 1.61 -9.43
N LEU A 125 28.16 0.62 -8.58
CA LEU A 125 26.86 0.51 -7.96
C LEU A 125 26.79 1.50 -6.81
N TYR A 126 25.96 2.52 -6.94
CA TYR A 126 25.69 3.43 -5.85
C TYR A 126 24.91 2.67 -4.74
N PRO A 127 25.35 2.71 -3.47
CA PRO A 127 24.67 2.00 -2.38
C PRO A 127 23.15 2.26 -2.31
N ALA A 128 22.72 3.47 -2.67
CA ALA A 128 21.31 3.85 -2.71
C ALA A 128 20.51 3.07 -3.78
N ILE A 129 21.10 2.79 -4.95
CA ILE A 129 20.47 1.99 -6.01
C ILE A 129 20.37 0.52 -5.58
N TYR A 130 21.42 -0.01 -4.93
CA TYR A 130 21.40 -1.35 -4.38
C TYR A 130 20.28 -1.53 -3.33
N SER A 131 20.16 -0.57 -2.41
CA SER A 131 19.09 -0.56 -1.41
C SER A 131 17.71 -0.48 -2.05
N LEU A 132 17.55 0.32 -3.12
CA LEU A 132 16.30 0.37 -3.88
C LEU A 132 15.92 -1.00 -4.45
N VAL A 133 16.84 -1.63 -5.20
CA VAL A 133 16.58 -2.92 -5.86
C VAL A 133 16.32 -4.03 -4.84
N THR A 134 17.15 -4.10 -3.79
CA THR A 134 16.97 -5.07 -2.70
C THR A 134 15.61 -4.88 -2.04
N GLY A 135 15.25 -3.63 -1.70
CA GLY A 135 13.98 -3.31 -1.06
C GLY A 135 12.77 -3.66 -1.94
N VAL A 136 12.84 -3.42 -3.26
CA VAL A 136 11.77 -3.81 -4.20
C VAL A 136 11.55 -5.33 -4.20
N ASN A 137 12.63 -6.11 -4.23
CA ASN A 137 12.54 -7.57 -4.25
C ASN A 137 12.01 -8.11 -2.90
N GLU A 138 12.45 -7.53 -1.78
CA GLU A 138 11.93 -7.86 -0.44
C GLU A 138 10.42 -7.56 -0.33
N ASP A 139 9.97 -6.41 -0.85
CA ASP A 139 8.55 -6.04 -0.84
C ASP A 139 7.69 -6.95 -1.70
N GLN A 140 8.21 -7.39 -2.86
CA GLN A 140 7.55 -8.38 -3.70
C GLN A 140 7.35 -9.70 -2.94
N GLU A 141 8.36 -10.20 -2.24
CA GLU A 141 8.25 -11.41 -1.42
C GLU A 141 7.28 -11.20 -0.24
N LYS A 142 7.37 -10.04 0.42
CA LYS A 142 6.50 -9.65 1.53
C LYS A 142 5.03 -9.70 1.12
N LEU A 143 4.68 -9.22 -0.07
CA LEU A 143 3.33 -9.20 -0.63
C LEU A 143 2.80 -10.56 -1.14
N ASN A 144 3.53 -11.66 -0.93
CA ASN A 144 2.99 -12.99 -1.21
C ASN A 144 1.70 -13.24 -0.38
N GLN A 145 0.67 -13.81 -1.01
CA GLN A 145 -0.62 -14.11 -0.37
C GLN A 145 -0.49 -14.97 0.89
N ASP A 146 0.52 -15.83 0.98
CA ASP A 146 0.77 -16.65 2.17
C ASP A 146 1.26 -15.85 3.39
N ASN A 147 1.73 -14.63 3.18
CA ASN A 147 2.06 -13.69 4.25
C ASN A 147 0.87 -12.82 4.68
N ILE A 148 -0.19 -12.75 3.87
CA ILE A 148 -1.37 -11.90 4.09
C ILE A 148 -2.38 -12.61 5.00
N ASN A 149 -3.03 -11.87 5.90
CA ASN A 149 -4.02 -12.42 6.82
C ASN A 149 -5.34 -12.76 6.12
N ASP A 150 -6.16 -13.61 6.74
CA ASP A 150 -7.38 -14.14 6.12
C ASP A 150 -8.39 -13.05 5.72
N LYS A 151 -8.44 -11.92 6.44
CA LYS A 151 -9.32 -10.78 6.14
C LYS A 151 -8.93 -10.05 4.84
N ASN A 152 -7.66 -10.11 4.46
CA ASN A 152 -7.12 -9.45 3.26
C ASN A 152 -6.64 -10.46 2.21
N ARG A 153 -6.79 -11.76 2.46
CA ARG A 153 -6.48 -12.80 1.49
C ARG A 153 -7.25 -12.49 0.20
N TYR A 154 -6.59 -12.69 -0.93
CA TYR A 154 -7.08 -12.37 -2.27
C TYR A 154 -7.07 -10.89 -2.67
N CYS A 155 -6.55 -9.98 -1.84
CA CYS A 155 -6.32 -8.62 -2.32
C CYS A 155 -5.33 -8.59 -3.47
N GLN A 156 -5.51 -7.62 -4.35
CA GLN A 156 -4.52 -7.31 -5.37
C GLN A 156 -3.25 -6.79 -4.69
N THR A 157 -2.09 -7.16 -5.20
CA THR A 157 -0.80 -6.74 -4.62
C THR A 157 0.09 -6.11 -5.68
N ALA A 158 0.65 -4.94 -5.36
CA ALA A 158 1.52 -4.21 -6.27
C ALA A 158 2.74 -3.67 -5.53
N VAL A 159 3.87 -3.63 -6.24
CA VAL A 159 5.05 -2.86 -5.81
C VAL A 159 5.18 -1.68 -6.76
N VAL A 160 5.42 -0.50 -6.18
CA VAL A 160 5.67 0.74 -6.90
C VAL A 160 7.03 1.27 -6.48
N ALA A 161 7.87 1.62 -7.45
CA ALA A 161 9.08 2.39 -7.21
C ALA A 161 8.97 3.77 -7.88
N LEU A 162 9.20 4.83 -7.11
CA LEU A 162 9.35 6.19 -7.63
C LEU A 162 10.82 6.54 -7.71
N ASN A 163 11.33 6.62 -8.93
CA ASN A 163 12.73 6.84 -9.22
C ASN A 163 12.98 8.26 -9.74
N PHE A 164 13.87 8.97 -9.06
CA PHE A 164 14.32 10.32 -9.44
C PHE A 164 15.77 10.32 -9.94
N ALA A 165 16.38 9.14 -10.04
CA ALA A 165 17.76 8.94 -10.42
C ALA A 165 17.84 8.15 -11.74
N PRO A 166 18.11 8.80 -12.87
CA PRO A 166 18.25 8.12 -14.16
C PRO A 166 19.24 6.93 -14.13
N GLU A 167 20.25 7.01 -13.26
CA GLU A 167 21.25 5.95 -13.06
C GLU A 167 20.65 4.62 -12.58
N ALA A 168 19.52 4.65 -11.87
CA ALA A 168 18.86 3.44 -11.38
C ALA A 168 18.09 2.67 -12.46
N GLN A 169 17.84 3.27 -13.62
CA GLN A 169 16.99 2.69 -14.67
C GLN A 169 17.44 1.31 -15.14
N ASN A 170 18.73 1.19 -15.45
CA ASN A 170 19.28 -0.08 -15.93
C ASN A 170 19.21 -1.17 -14.86
N TYR A 171 19.39 -0.80 -13.59
CA TYR A 171 19.33 -1.74 -12.47
C TYR A 171 17.89 -2.18 -12.20
N LEU A 172 16.93 -1.25 -12.16
CA LEU A 172 15.51 -1.59 -12.03
C LEU A 172 15.06 -2.52 -13.17
N LYS A 173 15.45 -2.21 -14.41
CA LYS A 173 15.12 -3.00 -15.59
C LYS A 173 15.70 -4.42 -15.57
N ASN A 174 16.93 -4.58 -15.09
CA ASN A 174 17.67 -5.84 -15.19
C ASN A 174 17.59 -6.70 -13.93
N CYS A 175 17.25 -6.12 -12.78
CA CYS A 175 17.34 -6.78 -11.47
C CYS A 175 16.00 -6.88 -10.73
N THR A 176 14.90 -6.38 -11.30
CA THR A 176 13.55 -6.46 -10.72
C THR A 176 12.53 -6.86 -11.79
N GLU A 177 11.32 -7.24 -11.36
CA GLU A 177 10.19 -7.47 -12.27
C GLU A 177 9.39 -6.20 -12.60
N LEU A 178 9.79 -5.05 -12.03
CA LEU A 178 9.09 -3.78 -12.27
C LEU A 178 9.26 -3.31 -13.71
N ARG A 179 8.25 -2.57 -14.20
CA ARG A 179 8.31 -1.91 -15.50
C ARG A 179 8.16 -0.42 -15.33
N SER A 180 8.95 0.35 -16.09
CA SER A 180 8.71 1.77 -16.25
C SER A 180 7.36 1.95 -16.96
N ILE A 181 6.39 2.53 -16.24
CA ILE A 181 5.03 2.75 -16.74
C ILE A 181 4.76 4.21 -17.10
N TYR A 182 5.63 5.12 -16.65
CA TYR A 182 5.49 6.54 -16.85
C TYR A 182 6.77 7.31 -16.53
N ILE A 183 7.06 8.35 -17.31
CA ILE A 183 8.05 9.38 -16.99
C ILE A 183 7.30 10.72 -17.03
N THR A 184 7.50 11.57 -16.02
CA THR A 184 6.85 12.88 -16.00
C THR A 184 7.32 13.75 -17.16
N THR A 185 6.50 14.73 -17.55
CA THR A 185 6.76 15.58 -18.72
C THR A 185 8.07 16.37 -18.59
N ASN A 186 8.44 16.74 -17.37
CA ASN A 186 9.73 17.38 -17.06
C ASN A 186 10.91 16.39 -16.93
N GLY A 187 10.67 15.08 -17.01
CA GLY A 187 11.71 14.04 -16.92
C GLY A 187 12.25 13.78 -15.52
N GLU A 188 11.69 14.42 -14.49
CA GLU A 188 12.22 14.38 -13.11
C GLU A 188 11.85 13.09 -12.36
N VAL A 189 10.71 12.48 -12.71
CA VAL A 189 10.18 11.29 -12.00
C VAL A 189 9.85 10.20 -12.99
N GLU A 190 10.35 9.01 -12.69
CA GLU A 190 9.96 7.79 -13.37
C GLU A 190 9.23 6.86 -12.41
N ILE A 191 8.06 6.42 -12.84
CA ILE A 191 7.22 5.49 -12.09
C ILE A 191 7.46 4.09 -12.63
N TRP A 192 7.94 3.22 -11.74
CA TRP A 192 8.09 1.79 -11.98
C TRP A 192 7.03 1.05 -11.19
N ALA A 193 6.30 0.12 -11.81
CA ALA A 193 5.28 -0.62 -11.10
C ALA A 193 5.06 -2.02 -11.69
N GLN A 194 4.64 -2.94 -10.84
CA GLN A 194 4.18 -4.26 -11.24
C GLN A 194 3.04 -4.71 -10.32
N LEU A 195 2.02 -5.33 -10.92
CA LEU A 195 0.93 -5.99 -10.23
C LEU A 195 1.23 -7.50 -10.19
N PHE A 196 1.23 -8.09 -9.01
CA PHE A 196 1.67 -9.49 -8.80
C PHE A 196 0.50 -10.44 -8.59
N TYR A 197 -0.52 -10.01 -7.85
CA TYR A 197 -1.72 -10.80 -7.62
C TYR A 197 -2.96 -10.10 -8.17
N THR A 198 -3.71 -10.78 -9.04
CA THR A 198 -4.83 -10.20 -9.79
C THR A 198 -6.09 -11.04 -9.74
N LEU A 199 -6.15 -12.04 -8.85
CA LEU A 199 -7.23 -13.02 -8.80
C LEU A 199 -8.53 -12.38 -8.26
N VAL A 200 -9.17 -11.57 -9.11
CA VAL A 200 -10.61 -11.53 -9.22
C VAL A 200 -10.99 -12.81 -9.95
N GLN A 201 -10.96 -13.95 -9.24
CA GLN A 201 -11.62 -15.12 -9.79
C GLN A 201 -13.11 -14.76 -9.83
N PRO A 202 -13.77 -14.73 -11.01
CA PRO A 202 -15.21 -14.65 -11.02
C PRO A 202 -15.68 -15.87 -10.24
N ASP A 203 -16.54 -15.65 -9.25
CA ASP A 203 -17.22 -16.75 -8.58
C ASP A 203 -17.74 -17.67 -9.68
N TRP A 204 -17.30 -18.93 -9.70
CA TRP A 204 -17.90 -19.95 -10.55
C TRP A 204 -19.32 -20.16 -10.03
N ALA A 205 -20.21 -19.27 -10.44
CA ALA A 205 -21.63 -19.48 -10.38
C ALA A 205 -21.93 -20.69 -11.26
N ASN A 206 -22.32 -21.78 -10.61
CA ASN A 206 -23.05 -22.92 -11.16
C ASN A 206 -22.32 -23.77 -12.19
N SER A 207 -21.69 -24.84 -11.71
CA SER A 207 -21.51 -26.05 -12.52
C SER A 207 -21.89 -27.31 -11.73
N ALA A 208 -23.10 -27.76 -12.01
CA ALA A 208 -23.60 -29.14 -11.96
C ALA A 208 -23.74 -29.85 -10.60
N LEU A 209 -24.96 -29.77 -10.05
CA LEU A 209 -25.59 -30.92 -9.39
C LEU A 209 -25.81 -32.02 -10.43
N PRO A 210 -25.35 -33.26 -10.22
CA PRO A 210 -25.90 -34.41 -10.92
C PRO A 210 -27.17 -34.90 -10.19
N SER A 211 -28.20 -35.05 -11.00
CA SER A 211 -29.47 -35.75 -10.82
C SER A 211 -29.50 -36.91 -9.82
N SER A 212 -30.61 -36.96 -9.06
CA SER A 212 -31.08 -38.07 -8.20
C SER A 212 -31.21 -39.42 -8.93
N PRO A 213 -31.49 -40.52 -8.18
CA PRO A 213 -32.85 -41.06 -8.32
C PRO A 213 -33.49 -41.61 -7.02
N THR A 214 -34.81 -41.41 -6.93
CA THR A 214 -35.86 -42.20 -6.20
C THR A 214 -35.74 -42.38 -4.67
N ALA A 215 -36.79 -42.17 -3.86
CA ALA A 215 -38.11 -42.80 -3.97
C ALA A 215 -39.28 -41.98 -3.38
N GLN A 216 -40.46 -42.30 -3.91
CA GLN A 216 -41.82 -41.84 -3.55
C GLN A 216 -42.23 -42.18 -2.10
N PHE A 217 -43.07 -41.34 -1.48
CA PHE A 217 -44.51 -41.59 -1.24
C PHE A 217 -45.11 -40.58 -0.22
N GLY A 218 -46.32 -40.06 -0.53
CA GLY A 218 -47.28 -39.56 0.47
C GLY A 218 -47.68 -38.08 0.42
N LEU A 219 -48.82 -37.77 -0.22
CA LEU A 219 -49.68 -36.59 0.00
C LEU A 219 -50.86 -37.01 0.92
N PRO A 220 -51.79 -36.14 1.38
CA PRO A 220 -51.75 -34.67 1.55
C PRO A 220 -52.23 -34.22 2.97
N GLY A 221 -51.99 -32.96 3.34
CA GLY A 221 -52.57 -32.36 4.54
C GLY A 221 -52.72 -30.85 4.40
N SER A 222 -53.91 -30.44 3.97
CA SER A 222 -54.40 -29.05 3.94
C SER A 222 -54.65 -28.55 5.36
N PHE A 223 -54.22 -27.33 5.71
CA PHE A 223 -54.98 -26.42 6.59
C PHE A 223 -54.62 -24.95 6.34
N ASN A 224 -55.67 -24.17 6.11
CA ASN A 224 -55.71 -22.71 6.14
C ASN A 224 -55.25 -22.14 7.49
N SER A 225 -54.71 -20.93 7.51
CA SER A 225 -55.35 -19.80 8.20
C SER A 225 -54.65 -18.47 7.95
N SER A 226 -55.51 -17.47 7.84
CA SER A 226 -55.31 -16.06 7.56
C SER A 226 -54.97 -15.26 8.83
N GLY A 227 -54.43 -14.05 8.65
CA GLY A 227 -54.63 -12.92 9.58
C GLY A 227 -53.33 -12.21 9.96
N LEU A 228 -53.10 -10.97 9.51
CA LEU A 228 -53.74 -9.69 9.89
C LEU A 228 -52.88 -8.93 10.92
N PHE A 229 -52.34 -7.80 10.43
CA PHE A 229 -52.17 -6.49 11.09
C PHE A 229 -51.34 -6.35 12.39
N GLY A 230 -50.49 -5.32 12.39
CA GLY A 230 -50.16 -4.59 13.62
C GLY A 230 -48.79 -3.91 13.66
N SER A 231 -48.61 -2.82 12.91
CA SER A 231 -47.72 -1.74 13.39
C SER A 231 -48.43 -0.98 14.51
N PRO A 232 -47.70 -0.42 15.50
CA PRO A 232 -47.33 1.00 15.36
C PRO A 232 -45.96 1.39 15.97
N LEU A 233 -45.28 2.34 15.32
CA LEU A 233 -44.39 3.36 15.93
C LEU A 233 -45.26 4.35 16.76
N PRO A 234 -44.80 5.14 17.76
CA PRO A 234 -43.62 6.03 17.65
C PRO A 234 -42.88 6.41 18.97
N GLY A 235 -41.75 7.13 18.84
CA GLY A 235 -41.09 7.86 19.95
C GLY A 235 -39.67 8.30 19.53
N SER A 236 -39.50 9.47 18.89
CA SER A 236 -39.30 10.82 19.45
C SER A 236 -37.88 11.10 19.96
N SER A 237 -37.17 11.93 19.18
CA SER A 237 -36.40 13.13 19.53
C SER A 237 -35.40 13.12 20.69
N VAL A 238 -34.14 13.52 20.44
CA VAL A 238 -33.52 14.80 20.91
C VAL A 238 -32.10 14.93 20.33
N LEU A 239 -31.80 16.16 19.89
CA LEU A 239 -30.53 16.69 19.38
C LEU A 239 -29.67 17.28 20.52
N ASN A 240 -28.34 17.12 20.40
CA ASN A 240 -27.23 18.05 20.74
C ASN A 240 -26.98 18.43 22.23
N PRO A 241 -25.76 18.89 22.63
CA PRO A 241 -24.81 19.68 21.84
C PRO A 241 -23.29 19.41 21.99
N ILE A 242 -22.58 20.07 21.07
CA ILE A 242 -21.16 20.44 21.08
C ILE A 242 -20.83 21.21 22.37
N ASP A 243 -19.67 20.90 22.97
CA ASP A 243 -19.04 21.80 23.95
C ASP A 243 -17.59 22.09 23.53
N LEU A 244 -17.31 23.38 23.40
CA LEU A 244 -16.01 24.00 23.15
C LEU A 244 -15.71 24.80 24.41
N THR A 245 -14.63 24.47 25.15
CA THR A 245 -13.61 25.45 25.61
C THR A 245 -12.56 24.85 26.57
N SER A 246 -11.31 25.17 26.25
CA SER A 246 -10.14 25.43 27.11
C SER A 246 -9.60 24.37 28.08
N GLY A 247 -8.52 23.71 27.66
CA GLY A 247 -7.15 24.10 28.05
C GLY A 247 -6.63 23.64 29.41
N THR A 248 -5.65 22.71 29.40
CA THR A 248 -4.32 22.91 30.02
C THR A 248 -3.37 21.72 29.76
N SER A 249 -2.16 22.05 29.31
CA SER A 249 -0.86 21.40 29.58
C SER A 249 -0.67 19.89 29.34
N GLY A 250 0.17 19.57 28.36
CA GLY A 250 0.77 18.24 28.20
C GLY A 250 1.75 18.16 27.02
N SER A 251 2.91 18.81 27.13
CA SER A 251 4.05 18.63 26.23
C SER A 251 4.65 17.23 26.37
N SER A 252 4.98 16.59 25.23
CA SER A 252 6.00 15.53 24.99
C SER A 252 5.47 14.55 23.93
N LEU A 253 6.21 14.03 22.94
CA LEU A 253 7.63 14.10 22.57
C LEU A 253 7.69 13.67 21.09
N LEU A 254 8.46 14.42 20.30
CA LEU A 254 8.97 13.99 18.99
C LEU A 254 9.85 12.75 19.17
N GLY A 255 9.49 11.65 18.51
CA GLY A 255 10.31 10.45 18.42
C GLY A 255 11.31 10.54 17.26
N SER A 256 12.37 11.31 17.45
CA SER A 256 13.58 11.29 16.61
C SER A 256 14.39 10.01 16.86
N SER A 257 14.77 9.30 15.80
CA SER A 257 15.80 8.25 15.83
C SER A 257 16.93 8.60 14.85
N ALA A 258 17.85 9.46 15.29
CA ALA A 258 19.16 9.61 14.69
C ALA A 258 20.18 9.60 15.83
N SER A 259 20.91 8.50 15.96
CA SER A 259 21.98 8.31 16.93
C SER A 259 23.32 8.31 16.19
N ASN A 260 24.09 9.40 16.35
CA ASN A 260 25.38 9.39 17.04
C ASN A 260 26.07 10.77 16.94
N PRO A 261 26.53 11.36 18.06
CA PRO A 261 27.40 12.53 18.05
C PRO A 261 28.86 12.12 17.83
N MET A 262 29.54 12.91 16.99
CA MET A 262 30.97 12.85 16.71
C MET A 262 31.72 13.65 17.80
N GLU A 263 32.65 13.00 18.50
CA GLU A 263 33.60 13.68 19.40
C GLU A 263 34.60 14.51 18.58
N ILE A 264 34.79 15.77 19.00
CA ILE A 264 35.87 16.65 18.54
C ILE A 264 36.87 16.73 19.70
N THR A 265 38.12 16.39 19.43
CA THR A 265 39.25 16.77 20.28
C THR A 265 40.22 17.63 19.46
N GLU A 266 40.63 18.74 20.08
CA GLU A 266 41.70 19.64 19.65
C GLU A 266 43.07 18.94 19.60
#